data_AF-A0A8H6XUU6-F1
#
_entry.id   AF-A0A8H6XUU6-F1
#
_cell.length_a   1.000
_cell.length_b   1.000
_cell.length_c   1.000
_cell.angle_alpha   90.00
_cell.angle_beta   90.00
_cell.angle_gamma   90.00
#
_symmetry.space_group_name_H-M   'P 1'
#
loop_
_entity.id
_entity.type
_entity.pdbx_description
1 polymer ?
#
loop_
_entity_poly.entity_id
_entity_poly.type
_entity_poly.pdbx_seq_one_letter_code
_entity_poly.pdbx_strand_id
1 'polypeptide(L)'
;MQFNTIFIATALLASASSAMSAKLTAFEGADCTGKVIDVDANAQPGGCIFLTQHGSAKSIGYSGVPHQIKFWKSGGPNDKCHGNPSVVKGGGSGCATAPAGVNLESVRFS
;
A
#
# COMPACT_ATOMS: atom_id res chain seq x y z
N MET A 1 9.68 20.62 -60.64
CA MET A 1 10.32 19.55 -59.85
C MET A 1 9.45 19.30 -58.63
N GLN A 2 9.04 18.05 -58.47
CA GLN A 2 8.24 17.49 -57.39
C GLN A 2 9.17 17.26 -56.18
N PHE A 3 8.75 17.54 -54.94
CA PHE A 3 9.17 16.87 -53.68
C PHE A 3 8.41 17.53 -52.51
N ASN A 4 7.20 17.05 -52.20
CA ASN A 4 6.88 16.06 -51.16
C ASN A 4 7.18 16.55 -49.73
N THR A 5 6.20 17.23 -49.12
CA THR A 5 6.18 17.63 -47.72
C THR A 5 5.91 16.40 -46.84
N ILE A 6 6.97 15.89 -46.22
CA ILE A 6 6.88 14.80 -45.24
C ILE A 6 6.34 15.39 -43.93
N PHE A 7 5.09 15.07 -43.61
CA PHE A 7 4.48 15.30 -42.30
C PHE A 7 5.14 14.36 -41.28
N ILE A 8 6.03 14.89 -40.44
CA ILE A 8 6.59 14.12 -39.32
C ILE A 8 5.63 14.26 -38.14
N ALA A 9 4.73 13.28 -38.01
CA ALA A 9 3.89 13.14 -36.83
C ALA A 9 4.75 12.61 -35.67
N THR A 10 5.21 13.51 -34.80
CA THR A 10 5.77 13.15 -33.50
C THR A 10 4.66 12.58 -32.62
N ALA A 11 4.53 11.25 -32.59
CA ALA A 11 3.72 10.56 -31.61
C ALA A 11 4.42 10.65 -30.24
N LEU A 12 3.98 11.60 -29.41
CA LEU A 12 4.25 11.61 -27.98
C LEU A 12 3.54 10.41 -27.37
N LEU A 13 4.26 9.28 -27.26
CA LEU A 13 3.86 8.19 -26.37
C LEU A 13 4.05 8.70 -24.94
N ALA A 14 3.03 9.37 -24.42
CA ALA A 14 2.87 9.55 -22.98
C ALA A 14 2.71 8.15 -22.39
N SER A 15 3.82 7.55 -21.95
CA SER A 15 3.81 6.39 -21.09
C SER A 15 3.21 6.84 -19.76
N ALA A 16 1.88 6.86 -19.69
CA ALA A 16 1.15 6.91 -18.44
C ALA A 16 1.48 5.59 -17.73
N SER A 17 2.56 5.59 -16.95
CA SER A 17 2.79 4.56 -15.95
C SER A 17 1.55 4.59 -15.08
N SER A 18 0.68 3.59 -15.22
CA SER A 18 -0.42 3.38 -14.29
C SER A 18 0.21 3.23 -12.91
N ALA A 19 0.18 4.31 -12.12
CA ALA A 19 0.61 4.25 -10.73
C ALA A 19 -0.33 3.24 -10.05
N MET A 20 0.14 2.01 -9.87
CA MET A 20 -0.64 0.98 -9.19
C MET A 20 -0.75 1.38 -7.73
N SER A 21 -1.86 2.05 -7.41
CA SER A 21 -2.19 2.45 -6.05
C SER A 21 -2.96 1.34 -5.36
N ALA A 22 -2.64 1.08 -4.10
CA ALA A 22 -3.46 0.25 -3.23
C ALA A 22 -4.40 1.12 -2.39
N LYS A 23 -5.46 0.50 -1.87
CA LYS A 23 -6.25 1.05 -0.77
C LYS A 23 -5.96 0.26 0.49
N LEU A 24 -5.78 0.96 1.59
CA LEU A 24 -5.58 0.43 2.93
C LEU A 24 -6.69 0.96 3.86
N THR A 25 -7.22 0.08 4.70
CA THR A 25 -8.23 0.44 5.71
C THR A 25 -7.80 -0.17 7.04
N ALA A 26 -7.61 0.64 8.06
CA ALA A 26 -7.24 0.21 9.39
C ALA A 26 -8.46 0.02 10.29
N PHE A 27 -8.46 -1.00 11.13
CA PHE A 27 -9.57 -1.38 12.01
C PHE A 27 -9.13 -1.58 13.47
N GLU A 28 -10.01 -1.25 14.42
CA GLU A 28 -9.83 -1.54 15.86
C GLU A 28 -9.98 -3.04 16.17
N GLY A 29 -10.75 -3.77 15.36
CA GLY A 29 -10.97 -5.20 15.52
C GLY A 29 -9.99 -6.06 14.73
N ALA A 30 -9.94 -7.35 15.07
CA ALA A 30 -9.28 -8.36 14.25
C ALA A 30 -10.08 -8.62 12.96
N ASP A 31 -9.43 -9.21 11.95
CA ASP A 31 -10.08 -9.71 10.74
C ASP A 31 -10.87 -8.65 9.96
N CYS A 32 -10.40 -7.40 10.04
CA CYS A 32 -10.97 -6.24 9.37
C CYS A 32 -12.42 -5.98 9.78
N THR A 33 -12.71 -6.22 11.05
CA THR A 33 -14.02 -5.99 11.68
C THR A 33 -13.97 -4.81 12.65
N GLY A 34 -15.14 -4.36 13.06
CA GLY A 34 -15.27 -3.26 14.01
C GLY A 34 -15.08 -1.89 13.36
N LYS A 35 -14.72 -0.91 14.19
CA LYS A 35 -14.61 0.49 13.78
C LYS A 35 -13.38 0.70 12.89
N VAL A 36 -13.59 1.43 11.78
CA VAL A 36 -12.52 1.94 10.94
C VAL A 36 -11.83 3.10 11.66
N ILE A 37 -10.51 3.08 11.70
CA ILE A 37 -9.70 4.13 12.33
C ILE A 37 -8.91 4.95 11.33
N ASP A 38 -8.55 4.37 10.18
CA ASP A 38 -7.82 5.10 9.16
C ASP A 38 -8.10 4.50 7.77
N VAL A 39 -7.99 5.32 6.74
CA VAL A 39 -8.15 4.93 5.34
C VAL A 39 -7.12 5.66 4.49
N ASP A 40 -6.21 4.91 3.88
CA ASP A 40 -5.38 5.40 2.79
C ASP A 40 -5.95 4.87 1.48
N ALA A 41 -6.71 5.71 0.77
CA ALA A 41 -7.32 5.33 -0.50
C ALA A 41 -6.32 5.26 -1.67
N ASN A 42 -5.15 5.89 -1.53
CA ASN A 42 -4.20 6.07 -2.62
C ASN A 42 -2.76 5.71 -2.18
N ALA A 43 -2.64 4.63 -1.43
CA ALA A 43 -1.37 4.13 -0.94
C ALA A 43 -0.44 3.81 -2.12
N GLN A 44 0.79 4.32 -2.08
CA GLN A 44 1.77 4.13 -3.15
C GLN A 44 2.76 3.00 -2.82
N PRO A 45 3.17 2.19 -3.81
CA PRO A 45 4.12 1.11 -3.60
C PRO A 45 5.53 1.64 -3.31
N GLY A 46 6.38 0.80 -2.73
CA GLY A 46 7.80 1.08 -2.54
C GLY A 46 8.15 1.88 -1.28
N GLY A 47 7.24 2.73 -0.79
CA GLY A 47 7.38 3.47 0.48
C GLY A 47 6.87 2.71 1.71
N CYS A 48 7.36 3.08 2.89
CA CYS A 48 6.74 2.66 4.15
C CYS A 48 5.60 3.61 4.50
N ILE A 49 4.41 3.07 4.71
CA ILE A 49 3.21 3.78 5.11
C ILE A 49 3.02 3.51 6.59
N PHE A 50 2.87 4.56 7.38
CA PHE A 50 2.77 4.51 8.83
C PHE A 50 1.48 5.21 9.27
N LEU A 51 0.79 4.62 10.24
CA LEU A 51 -0.51 5.08 10.74
C LEU A 51 -0.33 6.32 11.63
N THR A 52 -0.12 7.48 10.99
CA THR A 52 0.26 8.74 11.67
C THR A 52 -0.79 9.35 12.59
N GLN A 53 -2.07 9.14 12.31
CA GLN A 53 -3.14 9.97 12.88
C GLN A 53 -3.98 9.27 13.95
N HIS A 54 -3.99 7.92 13.97
CA HIS A 54 -4.94 7.15 14.79
C HIS A 54 -4.28 6.03 15.62
N GLY A 55 -2.96 5.91 15.58
CA GLY A 55 -2.20 4.89 16.29
C GLY A 55 -2.31 3.51 15.67
N SER A 56 -1.92 2.49 16.45
CA SER A 56 -1.74 1.13 15.97
C SER A 56 -3.07 0.40 15.73
N ALA A 57 -3.25 -0.18 14.55
CA ALA A 57 -4.45 -0.93 14.14
C ALA A 57 -4.41 -2.39 14.57
N LYS A 58 -5.56 -2.98 14.95
CA LYS A 58 -5.60 -4.43 15.22
C LYS A 58 -5.61 -5.25 13.94
N SER A 59 -6.18 -4.72 12.86
CA SER A 59 -6.06 -5.29 11.53
C SER A 59 -6.06 -4.22 10.45
N ILE A 60 -5.50 -4.57 9.29
CA ILE A 60 -5.43 -3.71 8.11
C ILE A 60 -5.97 -4.48 6.91
N GLY A 61 -7.05 -3.98 6.34
CA GLY A 61 -7.60 -4.41 5.06
C GLY A 61 -6.84 -3.75 3.93
N TYR A 62 -6.62 -4.48 2.85
CA TYR A 62 -5.94 -3.97 1.67
C TYR A 62 -6.62 -4.43 0.39
N SER A 63 -6.52 -3.62 -0.67
CA SER A 63 -6.97 -3.98 -2.01
C SER A 63 -6.11 -3.30 -3.07
N GLY A 64 -5.92 -3.94 -4.21
CA GLY A 64 -5.13 -3.38 -5.31
C GLY A 64 -3.62 -3.51 -5.11
N VAL A 65 -3.17 -4.40 -4.22
CA VAL A 65 -1.73 -4.68 -4.05
C VAL A 65 -1.21 -5.45 -5.26
N PRO A 66 -0.10 -5.05 -5.91
CA PRO A 66 0.38 -5.71 -7.12
C PRO A 66 0.92 -7.12 -6.87
N HIS A 67 1.83 -7.29 -5.90
CA HIS A 67 2.53 -8.57 -5.71
C HIS A 67 2.56 -9.04 -4.27
N GLN A 68 2.92 -8.16 -3.33
CA GLN A 68 3.10 -8.54 -1.94
C GLN A 68 2.93 -7.34 -1.02
N ILE A 69 2.33 -7.57 0.14
CA ILE A 69 2.22 -6.59 1.21
C ILE A 69 2.76 -7.17 2.52
N LYS A 70 3.46 -6.32 3.26
CA LYS A 70 4.16 -6.64 4.51
C LYS A 70 3.69 -5.66 5.59
N PHE A 71 3.51 -6.16 6.79
CA PHE A 71 3.02 -5.40 7.93
C PHE A 71 3.97 -5.54 9.11
N TRP A 72 4.18 -4.45 9.82
CA TRP A 72 5.01 -4.39 11.01
C TRP A 72 4.18 -4.00 12.21
N LYS A 73 4.44 -4.68 13.32
CA LYS A 73 3.83 -4.36 14.61
C LYS A 73 4.32 -3.02 15.14
N SER A 74 3.53 -2.40 15.99
CA SER A 74 3.96 -1.19 16.69
C SER A 74 5.15 -1.44 17.63
N GLY A 75 6.02 -0.44 17.71
CA GLY A 75 7.15 -0.37 18.62
C GLY A 75 8.50 -0.23 17.91
N GLY A 76 9.19 0.89 18.20
CA GLY A 76 10.58 1.10 17.87
C GLY A 76 10.82 1.22 16.35
N PRO A 77 11.86 0.59 15.78
CA PRO A 77 12.15 0.68 14.35
C PRO A 77 11.03 0.13 13.43
N ASN A 78 10.16 -0.74 13.95
CA ASN A 78 9.08 -1.35 13.19
C ASN A 78 8.06 -0.32 12.69
N ASP A 79 7.94 0.83 13.36
CA ASP A 79 7.01 1.91 12.99
C ASP A 79 7.40 2.56 11.64
N LYS A 80 8.61 2.27 11.14
CA LYS A 80 9.14 2.74 9.85
C LYS A 80 9.48 1.60 8.90
N CYS A 81 8.80 0.45 9.05
CA CYS A 81 9.02 -0.76 8.27
C CYS A 81 10.48 -1.26 8.30
N HIS A 82 11.21 -0.99 9.40
CA HIS A 82 12.56 -1.52 9.58
C HIS A 82 12.51 -2.90 10.24
N GLY A 83 13.48 -3.76 9.91
CA GLY A 83 13.56 -5.11 10.42
C GLY A 83 12.55 -6.06 9.76
N ASN A 84 12.24 -7.15 10.45
CA ASN A 84 11.40 -8.22 9.90
C ASN A 84 9.91 -7.89 10.00
N PRO A 85 9.12 -8.10 8.93
CA PRO A 85 7.68 -7.94 9.00
C PRO A 85 7.07 -8.97 9.95
N SER A 86 6.02 -8.56 10.66
CA SER A 86 5.24 -9.44 11.53
C SER A 86 4.23 -10.30 10.76
N VAL A 87 3.71 -9.76 9.65
CA VAL A 87 2.78 -10.46 8.76
C VAL A 87 3.16 -10.16 7.31
N VAL A 88 3.11 -11.18 6.44
CA VAL A 88 3.32 -11.05 5.00
C VAL A 88 2.14 -11.69 4.29
N LYS A 89 1.61 -11.01 3.27
CA LYS A 89 0.51 -11.50 2.42
C LYS A 89 0.84 -11.29 0.94
N GLY A 90 0.19 -12.05 0.07
CA GLY A 90 0.29 -11.87 -1.38
C GLY A 90 -0.44 -10.62 -1.89
N GLY A 91 -0.40 -10.43 -3.20
CA GLY A 91 -1.09 -9.36 -3.90
C GLY A 91 -2.62 -9.53 -3.92
N GLY A 92 -3.29 -8.58 -4.57
CA GLY A 92 -4.73 -8.48 -4.65
C GLY A 92 -5.33 -7.79 -3.43
N SER A 93 -6.33 -8.42 -2.83
CA SER A 93 -7.09 -7.89 -1.71
C SER A 93 -7.13 -8.88 -0.56
N GLY A 94 -7.17 -8.37 0.67
CA GLY A 94 -7.24 -9.22 1.84
C GLY A 94 -7.22 -8.43 3.15
N CYS A 95 -6.97 -9.15 4.23
CA CYS A 95 -6.88 -8.61 5.57
C CYS A 95 -5.66 -9.18 6.29
N ALA A 96 -4.94 -8.33 7.02
CA ALA A 96 -3.88 -8.73 7.92
C ALA A 96 -4.24 -8.37 9.36
N THR A 97 -4.26 -9.39 10.23
CA THR A 97 -4.53 -9.24 11.67
C THR A 97 -3.22 -9.24 12.44
N ALA A 98 -3.06 -8.30 13.37
CA ALA A 98 -1.88 -8.22 14.23
C ALA A 98 -1.79 -9.45 15.15
N PRO A 99 -0.58 -9.97 15.44
CA PRO A 99 -0.38 -11.02 16.44
C PRO A 99 -0.98 -10.68 17.81
N ALA A 100 -1.15 -11.68 18.66
CA ALA A 100 -1.67 -11.48 20.02
C ALA A 100 -0.78 -10.51 20.83
N GLY A 101 -1.42 -9.62 21.60
CA GLY A 101 -0.74 -8.65 22.47
C GLY A 101 -0.09 -7.46 21.76
N VAL A 102 -0.18 -7.37 20.43
CA VAL A 102 0.35 -6.23 19.66
C VAL A 102 -0.66 -5.74 18.62
N ASN A 103 -0.36 -4.59 18.04
CA ASN A 103 -1.08 -3.97 16.93
C ASN A 103 -0.11 -3.73 15.76
N LEU A 104 -0.63 -3.45 14.57
CA LEU A 104 0.11 -3.05 13.38
C LEU A 104 0.25 -1.52 13.33
N GLU A 105 1.42 -1.02 12.95
CA GLU A 105 1.69 0.43 12.84
C GLU A 105 2.06 0.84 11.43
N SER A 106 2.75 -0.04 10.71
CA SER A 106 3.28 0.30 9.40
C SER A 106 3.17 -0.85 8.41
N VAL A 107 3.15 -0.46 7.14
CA VAL A 107 2.87 -1.34 6.02
C VAL A 107 3.67 -0.90 4.80
N ARG A 108 4.14 -1.88 4.03
CA ARG A 108 4.86 -1.66 2.78
C ARG A 108 4.44 -2.72 1.78
N PHE A 109 4.26 -2.32 0.54
CA PHE A 109 3.94 -3.24 -0.54
C PHE A 109 4.72 -2.91 -1.81
N SER A 110 4.73 -3.91 -2.69
CA SER A 110 5.35 -3.90 -4.00
C SER A 110 4.46 -4.65 -4.98
#